data_AF-A0A1Z5KYL0-F1
#
_entry.id   AF-A0A1Z5KYL0-F1
#
_cell.length_a   1.000
_cell.length_b   1.000
_cell.length_c   1.000
_cell.angle_alpha   90.00
_cell.angle_beta   90.00
_cell.angle_gamma   90.00
#
_symmetry.space_group_name_H-M   'P 1'
#
loop_
_entity.id
_entity.type
_entity.pdbx_description
1 polymer ?
#
loop_
_entity_poly.entity_id
_entity_poly.type
_entity_poly.pdbx_seq_one_letter_code
_entity_poly.pdbx_strand_id
1 'polypeptide(L)'
;MRMLPHTRHWKHGVVTTRNGIIVAPYPPYLLDLTPYVFFLFPKVKLRLKGRRFDDIQMIWVESLKVLQQLEEQHFQEAFPQW
;
A
#
# COMPACT_ATOMS: atom_id res chain seq x y z
N MET A 1 -19.03 -1.50 -15.93
CA MET A 1 -18.11 -1.06 -14.86
C MET A 1 -16.77 -1.76 -15.08
N ARG A 2 -15.71 -1.02 -15.45
CA ARG A 2 -14.41 -1.62 -15.83
C ARG A 2 -13.68 -2.08 -14.56
N MET A 3 -13.56 -3.39 -14.36
CA MET A 3 -12.69 -3.97 -13.34
C MET A 3 -11.23 -3.70 -13.68
N LEU A 4 -10.41 -3.43 -12.67
CA LEU A 4 -8.97 -3.25 -12.82
C LEU A 4 -8.31 -4.57 -13.28
N PRO A 5 -7.14 -4.55 -13.95
CA PRO A 5 -6.58 -5.71 -14.65
C PRO A 5 -6.25 -6.93 -13.77
N HIS A 6 -6.18 -6.75 -12.45
CA HIS A 6 -5.64 -7.70 -11.48
C HIS A 6 -6.67 -8.67 -10.85
N THR A 7 -7.96 -8.59 -11.21
CA THR A 7 -9.03 -9.34 -10.51
C THR A 7 -9.85 -10.29 -11.38
N ARG A 8 -9.35 -10.70 -12.56
CA ARG A 8 -10.16 -11.51 -13.50
C ARG A 8 -10.46 -12.95 -13.03
N HIS A 9 -9.84 -13.45 -11.95
CA HIS A 9 -9.96 -14.85 -11.53
C HIS A 9 -10.00 -14.99 -10.01
N TRP A 10 -11.02 -14.39 -9.38
CA TRP A 10 -11.34 -14.69 -7.99
C TRP A 10 -12.50 -15.68 -7.96
N LYS A 11 -12.17 -16.97 -7.84
CA LYS A 11 -13.07 -18.03 -7.37
C LYS A 11 -12.45 -18.60 -6.10
N HIS A 12 -13.28 -18.86 -5.09
CA HIS A 12 -12.95 -19.26 -3.71
C HIS A 12 -11.85 -20.33 -3.56
N GLY A 13 -10.58 -19.99 -3.75
CA GLY A 13 -9.43 -20.89 -3.67
C GLY A 13 -8.10 -20.14 -3.65
N VAL A 14 -7.04 -20.84 -3.21
CA VAL A 14 -5.67 -20.31 -3.16
C VAL A 14 -5.18 -20.08 -4.58
N VAL A 15 -4.93 -18.82 -4.95
CA VAL A 15 -4.41 -18.46 -6.27
C VAL A 15 -2.89 -18.37 -6.18
N THR A 16 -2.19 -19.07 -7.07
CA THR A 16 -0.73 -19.02 -7.16
C THR A 16 -0.33 -18.29 -8.44
N THR A 17 0.60 -17.34 -8.35
CA THR A 17 1.15 -16.66 -9.53
C THR A 17 2.03 -17.59 -10.35
N ARG A 18 2.39 -17.19 -11.58
CA ARG A 18 3.35 -17.94 -12.43
C ARG A 18 4.68 -18.22 -11.73
N ASN A 19 5.04 -17.42 -10.74
CA ASN A 19 6.31 -17.50 -10.02
C ASN A 19 6.19 -18.28 -8.69
N GLY A 20 5.07 -18.96 -8.44
CA GLY A 20 4.89 -19.77 -7.23
C GLY A 20 4.46 -18.99 -5.98
N ILE A 21 4.18 -17.69 -6.11
CA ILE A 21 3.72 -16.88 -4.96
C ILE A 21 2.24 -17.13 -4.71
N ILE A 22 1.90 -17.49 -3.47
CA ILE A 22 0.52 -17.60 -3.00
C ILE A 22 -0.07 -16.20 -2.81
N VAL A 23 -1.21 -15.95 -3.45
CA VAL A 23 -1.95 -14.69 -3.32
C VAL A 23 -2.93 -14.81 -2.16
N ALA A 24 -2.75 -13.97 -1.15
CA ALA A 24 -3.69 -13.88 -0.03
C ALA A 24 -5.06 -13.40 -0.53
N PRO A 25 -6.17 -14.03 -0.11
CA PRO A 25 -7.50 -13.60 -0.52
C PRO A 25 -7.81 -12.21 0.01
N TYR A 26 -8.16 -11.30 -0.89
CA TYR A 26 -8.47 -9.91 -0.56
C TYR A 26 -9.86 -9.54 -1.10
N PRO A 27 -10.79 -9.05 -0.25
CA PRO A 27 -12.13 -8.77 -0.71
C PRO A 27 -12.15 -7.58 -1.68
N PRO A 28 -13.03 -7.59 -2.68
CA PRO A 28 -13.18 -6.44 -3.56
C PRO A 28 -13.58 -5.19 -2.76
N TYR A 29 -12.93 -4.06 -3.07
CA TYR A 29 -13.18 -2.71 -2.51
C TYR A 29 -12.72 -2.44 -1.06
N LEU A 30 -11.90 -3.28 -0.46
CA LEU A 30 -11.58 -3.18 0.97
C LEU A 30 -10.45 -2.20 1.34
N LEU A 31 -10.46 -1.00 0.75
CA LEU A 31 -9.34 -0.04 0.80
C LEU A 31 -8.83 0.21 2.24
N ASP A 32 -9.74 0.35 3.21
CA ASP A 32 -9.42 0.77 4.57
C ASP A 32 -8.65 -0.27 5.40
N LEU A 33 -8.70 -1.55 5.04
CA LEU A 33 -7.96 -2.58 5.78
C LEU A 33 -6.55 -2.80 5.25
N THR A 34 -6.15 -2.22 4.11
CA THR A 34 -4.80 -2.51 3.59
C THR A 34 -3.72 -1.74 4.36
N PRO A 35 -2.58 -2.38 4.69
CA PRO A 35 -1.44 -1.71 5.34
C PRO A 35 -0.96 -0.50 4.56
N TYR A 36 -1.12 -0.51 3.24
CA TYR A 36 -0.79 0.64 2.40
C TYR A 36 -1.65 1.87 2.72
N VAL A 37 -2.97 1.69 2.89
CA VAL A 37 -3.95 2.77 3.00
C VAL A 37 -4.07 3.32 4.42
N PHE A 38 -4.04 2.49 5.47
CA PHE A 38 -4.15 2.98 6.84
C PHE A 38 -2.80 3.31 7.48
N PHE A 39 -1.70 2.68 7.04
CA PHE A 39 -0.38 2.85 7.66
C PHE A 39 0.58 3.68 6.80
N LEU A 40 0.83 3.29 5.55
CA LEU A 40 1.88 3.89 4.73
C LEU A 40 1.49 5.28 4.19
N PHE A 41 0.35 5.37 3.50
CA PHE A 41 -0.08 6.61 2.86
C PHE A 41 -0.38 7.74 3.85
N PRO A 42 -0.95 7.51 5.04
CA PRO A 42 -1.17 8.58 6.00
C PRO A 42 0.13 9.22 6.48
N LYS A 43 1.19 8.43 6.70
CA LYS A 43 2.51 8.96 7.11
C LYS A 43 3.11 9.86 6.02
N VAL A 44 3.09 9.40 4.77
CA VAL A 44 3.59 10.19 3.62
C VAL A 44 2.71 11.43 3.40
N LYS A 45 1.38 11.26 3.39
CA LYS A 45 0.45 12.38 3.23
C LYS A 45 0.59 13.42 4.32
N LEU A 46 0.75 13.02 5.58
CA LEU A 46 0.97 13.94 6.70
C LEU A 46 2.24 14.77 6.47
N ARG A 47 3.32 14.12 6.02
CA ARG A 47 4.56 14.82 5.69
C ARG A 47 4.33 15.84 4.57
N LEU A 48 3.57 15.51 3.52
CA LEU A 48 3.36 16.39 2.38
C LEU A 48 2.29 17.48 2.61
N LYS A 49 1.36 17.27 3.56
CA LYS A 49 0.20 18.13 3.79
C LYS A 49 0.61 19.57 4.10
N GLY A 50 -0.10 20.51 3.47
CA GLY A 50 0.08 21.95 3.71
C GLY A 50 1.35 22.56 3.11
N ARG A 51 2.16 21.78 2.39
CA ARG A 51 3.37 22.25 1.71
C ARG A 51 3.11 22.40 0.22
N ARG A 52 3.65 23.47 -0.37
CA ARG A 52 3.73 23.64 -1.83
C ARG A 52 5.10 23.16 -2.29
N PHE A 53 5.11 22.47 -3.42
CA PHE A 53 6.33 21.98 -4.06
C PHE A 53 6.32 22.47 -5.50
N ASP A 54 7.45 23.02 -5.94
CA ASP A 54 7.59 23.54 -7.30
C ASP A 54 7.94 22.42 -8.30
N ASP A 55 8.44 21.29 -7.82
CA ASP A 55 8.85 20.13 -8.62
C ASP A 55 8.39 18.81 -7.97
N ILE A 56 8.02 17.85 -8.81
CA ILE A 56 7.73 16.48 -8.43
C ILE A 56 8.93 15.79 -7.76
N GLN A 57 10.16 16.14 -8.12
CA GLN A 57 11.36 15.58 -7.48
C GLN A 57 11.40 15.89 -5.98
N MET A 58 10.92 17.06 -5.56
CA MET A 58 10.83 17.39 -4.13
C MET A 58 9.80 16.51 -3.42
N ILE A 59 8.68 16.19 -4.07
CA ILE A 59 7.68 15.26 -3.53
C ILE A 59 8.28 13.86 -3.36
N TRP A 60 9.06 13.39 -4.35
CA TRP A 60 9.77 12.12 -4.27
C TRP A 60 10.76 12.09 -3.12
N VAL A 61 11.62 13.10 -3.01
CA VAL A 61 12.62 13.19 -1.94
C VAL A 61 11.95 13.23 -0.56
N GLU A 62 10.90 14.03 -0.39
CA GLU A 62 10.19 14.12 0.89
C GLU A 62 9.42 12.85 1.24
N SER A 63 8.85 12.16 0.24
CA SER A 63 8.22 10.86 0.44
C SER A 63 9.26 9.80 0.82
N LEU A 64 10.41 9.79 0.14
CA LEU A 64 11.49 8.85 0.40
C LEU A 64 12.06 9.02 1.81
N LYS A 65 12.21 10.25 2.30
CA LYS A 65 12.63 10.51 3.68
C LYS A 65 11.69 9.86 4.71
N VAL A 66 10.37 9.88 4.48
CA VAL A 66 9.41 9.19 5.36
C VAL A 66 9.63 7.70 5.31
N LEU A 67 9.77 7.13 4.11
CA LEU A 67 9.96 5.69 3.92
C LEU A 67 11.27 5.19 4.56
N GLN A 68 12.35 5.97 4.46
CA GLN A 68 13.65 5.65 5.08
C GLN A 68 13.63 5.71 6.60
N GLN A 69 12.67 6.41 7.21
CA GLN A 69 12.49 6.47 8.65
C GLN A 69 11.62 5.32 9.20
N LEU A 70 11.02 4.51 8.32
CA LEU A 70 10.22 3.37 8.74
C LEU A 70 11.14 2.21 9.15
N GLU A 71 11.17 1.94 10.44
CA GLU A 71 11.80 0.75 11.00
C GLU A 71 10.92 -0.50 10.84
N GLU A 72 11.53 -1.68 10.92
CA GLU A 72 10.86 -2.98 10.81
C GLU A 72 9.69 -3.12 11.79
N GLN A 73 9.87 -2.65 13.03
CA GLN A 73 8.84 -2.70 14.08
C GLN A 73 7.52 -2.07 13.62
N HIS A 74 7.56 -0.97 12.88
CA HIS A 74 6.35 -0.31 12.39
C HIS A 74 5.55 -1.21 11.43
N PHE A 75 6.22 -2.04 10.65
CA PHE A 75 5.57 -3.03 9.79
C PHE A 75 5.04 -4.21 10.59
N GLN A 76 5.81 -4.69 11.57
CA GLN A 76 5.39 -5.76 12.47
C GLN A 76 4.14 -5.39 13.29
N GLU A 77 3.95 -4.10 13.60
CA GLU A 77 2.74 -3.59 14.26
C GLU A 77 1.54 -3.43 13.30
N ALA A 78 1.80 -3.06 12.04
CA ALA A 78 0.75 -2.82 11.05
C ALA A 78 0.19 -4.12 10.44
N PHE A 79 1.04 -5.12 10.18
CA PHE A 79 0.61 -6.37 9.54
C PHE A 79 -0.47 -7.14 10.31
N PRO A 80 -0.42 -7.27 11.65
CA PRO A 80 -1.48 -7.94 12.42
C PRO A 80 -2.82 -7.20 12.45
N GLN A 81 -2.85 -5.92 12.09
CA GLN A 81 -4.07 -5.10 12.01
C GLN A 81 -4.79 -5.24 10.66
N TRP A 82 -4.17 -5.92 9.69
CA TRP A 82 -4.71 -6.23 8.37
C TRP A 82 -5.30 -7.63 8.31
#